data_AF-A0A7S1KVN9-F1
#
_entry.id   AF-A0A7S1KVN9-F1
#
_cell.length_a   1.000
_cell.length_b   1.000
_cell.length_c   1.000
_cell.angle_alpha   90.00
_cell.angle_beta   90.00
_cell.angle_gamma   90.00
#
_symmetry.space_group_name_H-M   'P 1'
#
loop_
_entity.id
_entity.type
_entity.pdbx_description
1 polymer ?
#
loop_
_entity_poly.entity_id
_entity_poly.type
_entity_poly.pdbx_seq_one_letter_code
_entity_poly.pdbx_strand_id
1 'polypeptide(L)'
;SQVPAAMRRHVKLAERAAEQYKCFDAFARVAMTFGTNQLLQAITYYTLGYVSVQDGAPWAAWCVGSIMATISVAMIHLDISLKRNEQVIAQVLVLAGPVCASCATWLWAREGKESTNTVMILLPLAYASHALWLLWALHACGVERMPCGSVLPTRFRAVLYLDVFGWLNKDEDEQLAAAGPPSKAGYRLMPVNCPSYEQ
;
A
#
# COMPACT_ATOMS: atom_id res chain seq x y z
N SER A 1 -10.67 -49.27 1.59
CA SER A 1 -11.01 -47.94 1.06
C SER A 1 -9.76 -47.08 1.05
N GLN A 2 -9.32 -46.61 -0.13
CA GLN A 2 -8.17 -45.69 -0.18
C GLN A 2 -8.63 -44.31 0.28
N VAL A 3 -8.08 -43.84 1.41
CA VAL A 3 -8.32 -42.48 1.88
C VAL A 3 -7.79 -41.52 0.80
N PRO A 4 -8.59 -40.55 0.33
CA PRO A 4 -8.15 -39.56 -0.66
C PRO A 4 -6.83 -38.91 -0.22
N ALA A 5 -5.89 -38.70 -1.14
CA ALA A 5 -4.57 -38.16 -0.83
C ALA A 5 -4.63 -36.82 -0.06
N ALA A 6 -5.65 -36.00 -0.34
CA ALA A 6 -5.90 -34.73 0.33
C ALA A 6 -6.27 -34.85 1.83
N MET A 7 -6.77 -35.99 2.29
CA MET A 7 -7.16 -36.18 3.70
C MET A 7 -6.01 -36.66 4.61
N ARG A 8 -4.80 -36.84 4.08
CA ARG A 8 -3.65 -37.26 4.88
C ARG A 8 -3.21 -36.12 5.81
N ARG A 9 -2.97 -36.44 7.09
CA ARG A 9 -2.56 -35.47 8.13
C ARG A 9 -1.36 -34.61 7.72
N HIS A 10 -0.37 -35.20 7.03
CA HIS A 10 0.80 -34.47 6.54
C HIS A 10 0.48 -33.44 5.45
N VAL A 11 -0.53 -33.71 4.61
CA VAL A 11 -1.00 -32.77 3.59
C VAL A 11 -1.68 -31.59 4.26
N LYS A 12 -2.55 -31.83 5.25
CA LYS A 12 -3.18 -30.74 6.03
C LYS A 12 -2.18 -29.89 6.83
N LEU A 13 -1.12 -30.51 7.34
CA LEU A 13 -0.03 -29.78 8.01
C LEU A 13 0.74 -28.89 7.03
N ALA A 14 1.08 -29.40 5.84
CA ALA A 14 1.75 -28.64 4.80
C ALA A 14 0.88 -27.49 4.27
N GLU A 15 -0.43 -27.71 4.14
CA GLU A 15 -1.41 -26.70 3.73
C GLU A 15 -1.47 -25.53 4.73
N ARG A 16 -1.56 -25.82 6.02
CA ARG A 16 -1.53 -24.78 7.08
C ARG A 16 -0.21 -24.00 7.12
N ALA A 17 0.92 -24.69 6.92
CA ALA A 17 2.21 -24.01 6.84
C ALA A 17 2.28 -23.10 5.62
N ALA A 18 1.73 -23.52 4.48
CA ALA A 18 1.66 -22.72 3.26
C ALA A 18 0.74 -21.49 3.43
N GLU A 19 -0.38 -21.62 4.15
CA GLU A 19 -1.28 -20.51 4.52
C GLU A 19 -0.56 -19.42 5.31
N GLN A 20 0.17 -19.80 6.36
CA GLN A 20 0.93 -18.85 7.17
C GLN A 20 2.04 -18.17 6.37
N TYR A 21 2.74 -18.92 5.52
CA TYR A 21 3.79 -18.38 4.66
C TYR A 21 3.26 -17.33 3.68
N LYS A 22 2.06 -17.54 3.10
CA LYS A 22 1.43 -16.56 2.20
C LYS A 22 1.13 -15.24 2.90
N CYS A 23 0.61 -15.30 4.13
CA CYS A 23 0.32 -14.09 4.90
C CYS A 23 1.62 -13.31 5.20
N PHE A 24 2.68 -14.04 5.57
CA PHE A 24 4.00 -13.44 5.80
C PHE A 24 4.56 -12.78 4.53
N ASP A 25 4.56 -13.47 3.40
CA ASP A 25 5.05 -12.92 2.12
C ASP A 25 4.24 -11.69 1.68
N ALA A 26 2.91 -11.73 1.86
CA ALA A 26 2.03 -10.59 1.59
C ALA A 26 2.42 -9.34 2.40
N PHE A 27 2.62 -9.48 3.71
CA PHE A 27 3.07 -8.36 4.56
C PHE A 27 4.47 -7.89 4.21
N ALA A 28 5.38 -8.81 3.88
CA ALA A 28 6.75 -8.45 3.46
C ALA A 28 6.74 -7.60 2.19
N ARG A 29 5.91 -7.94 1.20
CA ARG A 29 5.76 -7.14 -0.03
C ARG A 29 5.20 -5.75 0.25
N VAL A 30 4.13 -5.67 1.05
CA VAL A 30 3.52 -4.39 1.43
C VAL A 30 4.54 -3.52 2.19
N ALA A 31 5.28 -4.11 3.13
CA ALA A 31 6.32 -3.41 3.89
C ALA A 31 7.46 -2.90 2.99
N MET A 32 7.90 -3.69 2.00
CA MET A 32 8.92 -3.25 1.04
C MET A 32 8.43 -2.07 0.21
N THR A 33 7.23 -2.15 -0.37
CA THR A 33 6.63 -1.03 -1.11
C THR A 33 6.57 0.24 -0.28
N PHE A 34 6.06 0.15 0.95
CA PHE A 34 5.99 1.31 1.83
C PHE A 34 7.37 1.84 2.19
N GLY A 35 8.30 0.96 2.54
CA GLY A 35 9.67 1.34 2.88
C GLY A 35 10.38 2.05 1.73
N THR A 36 10.26 1.53 0.51
CA THR A 36 10.82 2.16 -0.69
C THR A 36 10.18 3.51 -0.96
N ASN A 37 8.86 3.62 -0.82
CA ASN A 37 8.18 4.90 -0.99
C ASN A 37 8.65 5.95 0.03
N GLN A 38 8.84 5.56 1.29
CA GLN A 38 9.40 6.45 2.32
C GLN A 38 10.85 6.82 2.06
N LEU A 39 11.65 5.88 1.56
CA LEU A 39 13.04 6.15 1.17
C LEU A 39 13.11 7.19 0.03
N LEU A 40 12.27 7.07 -0.99
CA LEU A 40 12.18 8.04 -2.10
C LEU A 40 11.82 9.44 -1.59
N GLN A 41 10.89 9.52 -0.64
CA GLN A 41 10.50 10.80 -0.02
C GLN A 41 11.64 11.38 0.83
N ALA A 42 12.35 10.55 1.60
CA ALA A 42 13.52 10.98 2.35
C ALA A 42 14.62 11.54 1.44
N ILE A 43 14.90 10.86 0.32
CA ILE A 43 15.86 11.34 -0.69
C ILE A 43 15.40 12.68 -1.27
N THR A 44 14.11 12.83 -1.57
CA THR A 44 13.53 14.07 -2.09
C THR A 44 13.71 15.24 -1.11
N TYR A 45 13.41 15.04 0.18
CA TYR A 45 13.63 16.09 1.18
C TYR A 45 15.11 16.38 1.40
N TYR A 46 15.96 15.36 1.36
CA TYR A 46 17.39 15.54 1.49
C TYR A 46 17.95 16.37 0.33
N THR A 47 17.59 16.08 -0.93
CA THR A 47 18.09 16.84 -2.08
C THR A 47 17.53 18.26 -2.11
N LEU A 48 16.25 18.44 -1.77
CA LEU A 48 15.65 19.77 -1.64
C LEU A 48 16.31 20.59 -0.54
N GLY A 49 16.63 20.00 0.62
CA GLY A 49 17.29 20.73 1.71
C GLY A 49 18.78 20.96 1.44
N TYR A 50 19.54 19.89 1.24
CA TYR A 50 21.00 19.92 1.14
C TYR A 50 21.46 20.59 -0.16
N VAL A 51 21.06 20.06 -1.31
CA VAL A 51 21.55 20.54 -2.62
C VAL A 51 20.99 21.92 -2.95
N SER A 52 19.75 22.22 -2.58
CA SER A 52 19.19 23.56 -2.83
C SER A 52 19.80 24.62 -1.93
N VAL A 53 20.01 24.34 -0.64
CA VAL A 53 20.40 25.38 0.34
C VAL A 53 21.91 25.47 0.51
N GLN A 54 22.63 24.35 0.58
CA GLN A 54 24.08 24.35 0.81
C GLN A 54 24.86 24.57 -0.48
N ASP A 55 24.51 23.85 -1.55
CA ASP A 55 25.20 23.95 -2.84
C ASP A 55 24.68 25.11 -3.70
N GLY A 56 23.58 25.75 -3.29
CA GLY A 56 22.96 26.86 -4.03
C GLY A 56 22.46 26.46 -5.43
N ALA A 57 22.16 25.17 -5.66
CA ALA A 57 21.76 24.62 -6.94
C ALA A 57 20.27 24.17 -6.94
N PRO A 58 19.30 25.10 -6.80
CA PRO A 58 17.88 24.77 -6.64
C PRO A 58 17.30 24.03 -7.84
N TRP A 59 17.74 24.37 -9.06
CA TRP A 59 17.26 23.72 -10.29
C TRP A 59 17.61 22.23 -10.34
N ALA A 60 18.85 21.88 -9.96
CA ALA A 60 19.27 20.49 -9.91
C ALA A 60 18.48 19.71 -8.85
N ALA A 61 18.30 20.29 -7.66
CA ALA A 61 17.50 19.71 -6.60
C ALA A 61 16.04 19.45 -7.03
N TRP A 62 15.43 20.40 -7.74
CA TRP A 62 14.07 20.27 -8.26
C TRP A 62 13.94 19.19 -9.34
N CYS A 63 14.90 19.07 -10.24
CA CYS A 63 14.93 17.99 -11.22
C CYS A 63 14.93 16.63 -10.52
N VAL A 64 15.84 16.41 -9.56
CA VAL A 64 15.91 15.15 -8.81
C VAL A 64 14.65 14.90 -8.00
N GLY A 65 14.14 15.92 -7.30
CA GLY A 65 12.90 15.83 -6.53
C GLY A 65 11.69 15.49 -7.39
N SER A 66 11.58 16.05 -8.59
CA SER A 66 10.51 15.74 -9.53
C SER A 66 10.56 14.28 -10.00
N ILE A 67 11.76 13.78 -10.34
CA ILE A 67 11.95 12.38 -10.75
C ILE A 67 11.56 11.45 -9.60
N MET A 68 12.07 11.68 -8.38
CA MET A 68 11.75 10.84 -7.23
C MET A 68 10.26 10.89 -6.87
N ALA A 69 9.61 12.05 -6.97
CA ALA A 69 8.17 12.20 -6.77
C ALA A 69 7.36 11.42 -7.82
N THR A 70 7.75 11.46 -9.10
CA THR A 70 7.08 10.68 -10.15
C THR A 70 7.21 9.17 -9.92
N ILE A 71 8.39 8.70 -9.49
CA ILE A 71 8.60 7.29 -9.15
C ILE A 71 7.73 6.90 -7.95
N SER A 72 7.67 7.74 -6.91
CA SER A 72 6.81 7.54 -5.73
C SER A 72 5.33 7.40 -6.11
N VAL A 73 4.82 8.27 -6.98
CA VAL A 73 3.43 8.19 -7.49
C VAL A 73 3.23 6.93 -8.34
N ALA A 74 4.19 6.56 -9.19
CA ALA A 74 4.13 5.35 -9.99
C ALA A 74 4.06 4.09 -9.11
N MET A 75 4.84 4.03 -8.02
CA MET A 75 4.79 2.93 -7.05
C MET A 75 3.40 2.78 -6.42
N ILE A 76 2.80 3.90 -5.99
CA ILE A 76 1.43 3.88 -5.43
C ILE A 76 0.43 3.34 -6.47
N HIS A 77 0.55 3.73 -7.74
CA HIS A 77 -0.29 3.23 -8.81
C HIS A 77 -0.14 1.74 -9.10
N LEU A 78 1.08 1.21 -8.98
CA LEU A 78 1.36 -0.19 -9.27
C LEU A 78 0.94 -1.10 -8.12
N ASP A 79 1.16 -0.67 -6.87
CA ASP A 79 1.00 -1.53 -5.69
C ASP A 79 -0.44 -1.52 -5.15
N ILE A 80 -1.17 -0.43 -5.38
CA ILE A 80 -2.49 -0.20 -4.79
C ILE A 80 -3.58 -0.17 -5.87
N SER A 81 -4.51 -1.14 -5.84
CA SER A 81 -5.72 -1.13 -6.68
C SER A 81 -6.86 -0.48 -5.90
N LEU A 82 -6.76 0.83 -5.72
CA LEU A 82 -7.81 1.61 -5.05
C LEU A 82 -8.81 2.18 -6.07
N LYS A 83 -10.00 2.56 -5.60
CA LYS A 83 -10.97 3.28 -6.42
C LYS A 83 -10.34 4.62 -6.87
N ARG A 84 -10.71 5.11 -8.06
CA ARG A 84 -10.21 6.38 -8.64
C ARG A 84 -10.19 7.55 -7.63
N ASN A 85 -11.21 7.65 -6.78
CA ASN A 85 -11.29 8.74 -5.79
C ASN A 85 -10.24 8.60 -4.68
N GLU A 86 -10.06 7.40 -4.14
CA GLU A 86 -9.06 7.14 -3.09
C GLU A 86 -7.64 7.29 -3.65
N GLN A 87 -7.44 6.94 -4.92
CA GLN A 87 -6.18 7.11 -5.63
C GLN A 87 -5.80 8.58 -5.82
N VAL A 88 -6.77 9.45 -6.16
CA VAL A 88 -6.52 10.91 -6.24
C VAL A 88 -6.17 11.48 -4.86
N ILE A 89 -6.89 11.06 -3.80
CA ILE A 89 -6.59 11.49 -2.43
C ILE A 89 -5.15 11.09 -2.04
N ALA A 90 -4.75 9.86 -2.35
CA ALA A 90 -3.40 9.35 -2.10
C ALA A 90 -2.34 10.20 -2.81
N GLN A 91 -2.54 10.50 -4.09
CA GLN A 91 -1.62 11.31 -4.89
C GLN A 91 -1.49 12.74 -4.36
N VAL A 92 -2.60 13.35 -3.96
CA VAL A 92 -2.56 14.70 -3.39
C VAL A 92 -1.81 14.71 -2.06
N LEU A 93 -2.06 13.74 -1.17
CA LEU A 93 -1.35 13.64 0.11
C LEU A 93 0.15 13.37 -0.06
N VAL A 94 0.53 12.49 -0.99
CA VAL A 94 1.95 12.15 -1.20
C VAL A 94 2.74 13.29 -1.81
N LEU A 95 2.10 14.11 -2.65
CA LEU A 95 2.73 15.25 -3.31
C LEU A 95 2.69 16.54 -2.47
N ALA A 96 1.72 16.69 -1.56
CA ALA A 96 1.57 17.88 -0.74
C ALA A 96 2.86 18.22 0.03
N GLY A 97 3.50 17.23 0.65
CA GLY A 97 4.74 17.42 1.41
C GLY A 97 5.92 17.93 0.56
N PRO A 98 6.30 17.21 -0.51
CA PRO A 98 7.35 17.65 -1.44
C PRO A 98 7.06 18.99 -2.11
N VAL A 99 5.81 19.29 -2.44
CA VAL A 99 5.42 20.60 -3.01
C VAL A 99 5.62 21.71 -1.99
N CYS A 100 5.17 21.52 -0.74
CA CYS A 100 5.39 22.51 0.33
C CYS A 100 6.89 22.73 0.58
N ALA A 101 7.69 21.66 0.62
CA ALA A 101 9.15 21.77 0.76
C ALA A 101 9.82 22.43 -0.45
N SER A 102 9.33 22.19 -1.66
CA SER A 102 9.82 22.86 -2.87
C SER A 102 9.49 24.36 -2.86
N CYS A 103 8.28 24.74 -2.44
CA CYS A 103 7.91 26.13 -2.23
C CYS A 103 8.77 26.80 -1.16
N ALA A 104 9.06 26.11 -0.04
CA ALA A 104 9.91 26.64 1.03
C ALA A 104 11.33 26.91 0.53
N THR A 105 11.92 25.95 -0.20
CA THR A 105 13.27 26.07 -0.75
C THR A 105 13.35 27.12 -1.86
N TRP A 106 12.30 27.31 -2.65
CA TRP A 106 12.22 28.39 -3.63
C TRP A 106 12.14 29.78 -3.01
N LEU A 107 11.27 29.97 -2.01
CA LEU A 107 11.21 31.24 -1.27
C LEU A 107 12.56 31.56 -0.65
N TRP A 108 13.19 30.56 -0.03
CA TRP A 108 14.51 30.70 0.55
C TRP A 108 15.57 31.07 -0.49
N ALA A 109 15.56 30.43 -1.67
CA ALA A 109 16.51 30.72 -2.74
C ALA A 109 16.33 32.12 -3.35
N ARG A 110 15.10 32.65 -3.39
CA ARG A 110 14.81 33.96 -3.99
C ARG A 110 15.00 35.13 -3.03
N GLU A 111 14.52 35.00 -1.80
CA GLU A 111 14.41 36.11 -0.83
C GLU A 111 15.41 35.97 0.32
N GLY A 112 16.08 34.83 0.45
CA GLY A 112 17.06 34.57 1.50
C GLY A 112 16.45 34.74 2.89
N LYS A 113 17.12 35.56 3.73
CA LYS A 113 16.80 35.74 5.15
C LYS A 113 15.43 36.38 5.40
N GLU A 114 14.91 37.18 4.47
CA GLU A 114 13.60 37.83 4.61
C GLU A 114 12.44 36.83 4.63
N SER A 115 12.60 35.66 4.00
CA SER A 115 11.57 34.60 3.94
C SER A 115 11.52 33.69 5.16
N THR A 116 12.37 33.90 6.16
CA THR A 116 12.56 32.96 7.29
C THR A 116 11.24 32.65 8.02
N ASN A 117 10.39 33.66 8.22
CA ASN A 117 9.11 33.48 8.91
C ASN A 117 8.14 32.58 8.12
N THR A 118 8.06 32.78 6.80
CA THR A 118 7.23 31.95 5.91
C THR A 118 7.74 30.51 5.85
N VAL A 119 9.07 30.32 5.77
CA VAL A 119 9.69 28.99 5.77
C VAL A 119 9.43 28.25 7.09
N MET A 120 9.48 28.95 8.22
CA MET A 120 9.17 28.37 9.55
C MET A 120 7.72 27.88 9.67
N ILE A 121 6.78 28.47 8.93
CA ILE A 121 5.38 28.02 8.91
C ILE A 121 5.19 26.89 7.89
N LEU A 122 5.90 26.93 6.76
CA LEU A 122 5.72 25.97 5.67
C LEU A 122 6.35 24.59 5.96
N LEU A 123 7.47 24.55 6.70
CA LEU A 123 8.12 23.31 7.12
C LEU A 123 7.21 22.39 7.97
N PRO A 124 6.62 22.85 9.09
CA PRO A 124 5.76 21.99 9.91
C PRO A 124 4.53 21.52 9.13
N LEU A 125 4.02 22.34 8.20
CA LEU A 125 2.93 21.94 7.32
C LEU A 125 3.34 20.83 6.34
N ALA A 126 4.56 20.91 5.78
CA ALA A 126 5.12 19.84 4.96
C ALA A 126 5.23 18.52 5.75
N TYR A 127 5.80 18.56 6.96
CA TYR A 127 5.90 17.36 7.81
C TYR A 127 4.54 16.82 8.26
N ALA A 128 3.60 17.70 8.60
CA ALA A 128 2.24 17.31 8.95
C ALA A 128 1.53 16.64 7.77
N SER A 129 1.68 17.15 6.55
CA SER A 129 1.11 16.53 5.36
C SER A 129 1.71 15.16 5.06
N HIS A 130 3.03 14.99 5.29
CA HIS A 130 3.71 13.71 5.14
C HIS A 130 3.29 12.69 6.21
N ALA A 131 3.11 13.13 7.46
CA ALA A 131 2.55 12.30 8.52
C ALA A 131 1.11 11.89 8.22
N LEU A 132 0.30 12.80 7.69
CA LEU A 132 -1.07 12.52 7.26
C LEU A 132 -1.11 11.51 6.10
N TRP A 133 -0.19 11.63 5.14
CA TRP A 133 0.04 10.62 4.11
C TRP A 133 0.33 9.24 4.71
N LEU A 134 1.26 9.15 5.67
CA LEU A 134 1.61 7.88 6.30
C LEU A 134 0.42 7.26 7.06
N LEU A 135 -0.31 8.07 7.84
CA LEU A 135 -1.50 7.63 8.56
C LEU A 135 -2.61 7.16 7.62
N TRP A 136 -2.85 7.92 6.55
CA TRP A 136 -3.82 7.56 5.53
C TRP A 136 -3.43 6.24 4.86
N ALA A 137 -2.16 6.07 4.51
CA ALA A 137 -1.71 4.87 3.83
C ALA A 137 -1.75 3.62 4.72
N LEU A 138 -1.44 3.76 6.02
CA LEU A 138 -1.65 2.71 7.02
C LEU A 138 -3.13 2.33 7.16
N HIS A 139 -4.02 3.32 7.15
CA HIS A 139 -5.46 3.08 7.17
C HIS A 139 -5.95 2.41 5.87
N ALA A 140 -5.42 2.83 4.72
CA ALA A 140 -5.76 2.28 3.40
C ALA A 140 -5.32 0.82 3.23
N CYS A 141 -4.38 0.32 4.03
CA CYS A 141 -4.00 -1.10 4.04
C CYS A 141 -5.18 -2.03 4.31
N GLY A 142 -6.22 -1.56 5.01
CA GLY A 142 -7.47 -2.31 5.20
C GLY A 142 -7.22 -3.70 5.74
N VAL A 143 -6.51 -3.79 6.87
CA VAL A 143 -6.13 -5.06 7.49
C VAL A 143 -7.39 -5.80 7.92
N GLU A 144 -7.74 -6.86 7.20
CA GLU A 144 -9.00 -7.57 7.37
C GLU A 144 -8.72 -9.00 7.88
N ARG A 145 -9.58 -9.47 8.78
CA ARG A 145 -9.49 -10.83 9.34
C ARG A 145 -10.31 -11.77 8.46
N MET A 146 -9.65 -12.79 7.92
CA MET A 146 -10.32 -13.82 7.13
C MET A 146 -11.00 -14.86 8.03
N PRO A 147 -12.00 -15.62 7.51
CA PRO A 147 -12.72 -16.66 8.25
C PRO A 147 -11.81 -17.76 8.83
N CYS A 148 -10.64 -17.98 8.20
CA CYS A 148 -9.63 -18.94 8.62
C CYS A 148 -8.72 -18.43 9.77
N GLY A 149 -8.94 -17.22 10.29
CA GLY A 149 -8.15 -16.61 11.36
C GLY A 149 -6.87 -15.91 10.89
N SER A 150 -6.55 -15.98 9.60
CA SER A 150 -5.44 -15.24 8.97
C SER A 150 -5.79 -13.77 8.76
N VAL A 151 -4.78 -12.90 8.80
CA VAL A 151 -4.94 -11.44 8.60
C VAL A 151 -4.20 -11.05 7.34
N LEU A 152 -4.88 -10.39 6.39
CA LEU A 152 -4.28 -9.99 5.11
C LEU A 152 -4.65 -8.55 4.74
N PRO A 153 -3.73 -7.80 4.11
CA PRO A 153 -4.05 -6.49 3.55
C PRO A 153 -4.75 -6.67 2.20
N THR A 154 -6.08 -6.74 2.22
CA THR A 154 -6.93 -7.08 1.06
C THR A 154 -6.94 -6.02 -0.05
N ARG A 155 -6.47 -4.80 0.26
CA ARG A 155 -6.48 -3.66 -0.66
C ARG A 155 -5.27 -3.57 -1.60
N PHE A 156 -4.27 -4.45 -1.43
CA PHE A 156 -3.06 -4.46 -2.25
C PHE A 156 -3.15 -5.44 -3.42
N ARG A 157 -2.76 -5.01 -4.61
CA ARG A 157 -2.74 -5.89 -5.81
C ARG A 157 -1.81 -7.07 -5.62
N ALA A 158 -0.67 -6.84 -4.99
CA ALA A 158 0.31 -7.89 -4.71
C ALA A 158 -0.28 -9.04 -3.88
N VAL A 159 -1.28 -8.75 -3.04
CA VAL A 159 -1.99 -9.75 -2.24
C VAL A 159 -3.07 -10.45 -3.05
N LEU A 160 -3.79 -9.71 -3.91
CA LEU A 160 -4.77 -10.29 -4.83
C LEU A 160 -4.12 -11.30 -5.80
N TYR A 161 -2.92 -11.00 -6.31
CA TYR A 161 -2.17 -11.94 -7.16
C TYR A 161 -1.63 -13.16 -6.41
N LEU A 162 -1.55 -13.09 -5.08
CA LEU A 162 -1.14 -14.19 -4.20
C LEU A 162 -2.32 -15.09 -3.82
N ASP A 163 -3.55 -14.63 -3.97
CA ASP A 163 -4.77 -15.43 -3.81
C ASP A 163 -5.01 -16.35 -5.02
N VAL A 164 -4.08 -17.29 -5.23
CA VAL A 164 -4.17 -18.33 -6.26
C VAL A 164 -5.34 -19.31 -5.99
N PHE A 165 -5.89 -19.30 -4.77
CA PHE A 165 -6.92 -20.26 -4.34
C PHE A 165 -8.35 -19.69 -4.38
N GLY A 166 -8.50 -18.41 -4.76
CA GLY A 166 -9.80 -17.76 -4.91
C GLY A 166 -10.58 -17.71 -3.60
N TRP A 167 -9.90 -17.57 -2.47
CA TRP A 167 -10.57 -17.46 -1.16
C TRP A 167 -11.36 -16.16 -1.06
N LEU A 168 -10.91 -15.08 -1.70
CA LEU A 168 -11.58 -13.78 -1.63
C LEU A 168 -12.92 -13.75 -2.40
N ASN A 169 -13.04 -14.54 -3.48
CA ASN A 169 -14.26 -14.57 -4.31
C ASN A 169 -15.32 -15.57 -3.79
N LYS A 170 -14.95 -16.46 -2.86
CA LYS A 170 -15.88 -17.47 -2.34
C LYS A 170 -17.02 -16.87 -1.53
N ASP A 171 -16.76 -15.80 -0.78
CA ASP A 171 -17.77 -15.16 0.05
C ASP A 171 -18.81 -14.40 -0.80
N GLU A 172 -18.42 -13.84 -1.95
CA GLU A 172 -19.36 -13.20 -2.89
C GLU A 172 -20.25 -14.23 -3.58
N ASP A 173 -19.69 -15.36 -4.01
CA ASP A 173 -20.45 -16.46 -4.63
C ASP A 173 -21.40 -17.14 -3.62
N GLU A 174 -21.01 -17.26 -2.35
CA GLU A 174 -21.84 -17.85 -1.29
C GLU A 174 -22.96 -16.88 -0.84
N GLN A 175 -22.71 -15.57 -0.82
CA GLN A 175 -23.74 -14.54 -0.64
C GLN A 175 -24.70 -14.44 -1.84
N LEU A 176 -24.20 -14.55 -3.08
CA LEU A 176 -25.02 -14.61 -4.30
C LEU A 176 -25.84 -15.90 -4.37
N ALA A 177 -25.30 -17.03 -3.90
CA ALA A 177 -26.03 -18.29 -3.78
C ALA A 177 -27.12 -18.23 -2.70
N ALA A 178 -26.89 -17.51 -1.59
CA ALA A 178 -27.89 -17.25 -0.56
C ALA A 178 -29.00 -16.28 -1.02
N ALA A 179 -28.75 -15.43 -2.01
CA ALA A 179 -29.71 -14.47 -2.59
C ALA A 179 -30.63 -15.05 -3.69
N GLY A 180 -30.41 -16.32 -4.10
CA GLY A 180 -31.21 -17.00 -5.12
C GLY A 180 -30.74 -16.73 -6.56
N PRO A 181 -30.73 -17.73 -7.47
CA PRO A 181 -29.98 -17.63 -8.72
C PRO A 181 -30.79 -17.10 -9.91
N PRO A 182 -30.15 -16.48 -10.91
CA PRO A 182 -30.38 -16.82 -12.30
C PRO A 182 -29.32 -17.87 -12.72
N SER A 183 -29.85 -18.99 -13.20
CA SER A 183 -29.13 -20.13 -13.77
C SER A 183 -28.09 -19.73 -14.82
N LYS A 184 -26.83 -20.17 -14.67
CA LYS A 184 -26.12 -21.05 -15.64
C LYS A 184 -24.70 -21.45 -15.21
N ALA A 185 -24.51 -22.77 -15.17
CA ALA A 185 -23.32 -23.57 -15.48
C ALA A 185 -21.90 -22.96 -15.29
N GLY A 186 -21.22 -23.47 -14.26
CA GLY A 186 -20.11 -24.37 -14.53
C GLY A 186 -18.69 -23.90 -14.19
N TYR A 187 -18.34 -23.85 -12.91
CA TYR A 187 -17.10 -24.43 -12.37
C TYR A 187 -17.37 -24.90 -10.93
N ARG A 188 -17.41 -26.22 -10.71
CA ARG A 188 -17.58 -26.79 -9.37
C ARG A 188 -16.22 -26.76 -8.66
N LEU A 189 -15.91 -25.64 -8.00
CA LEU A 189 -14.81 -25.58 -7.04
C LEU A 189 -15.12 -26.54 -5.88
N MET A 190 -14.12 -27.32 -5.45
CA MET A 190 -14.29 -28.17 -4.28
C MET A 190 -14.58 -27.27 -3.06
N PRO A 191 -15.59 -27.60 -2.24
CA PRO A 191 -15.80 -26.92 -0.97
C PRO A 191 -14.56 -27.20 -0.11
N VAL A 192 -13.75 -26.16 0.09
CA VAL A 192 -12.73 -26.17 1.13
C VAL A 192 -13.52 -25.94 2.39
N ASN A 193 -13.78 -27.04 3.09
CA ASN A 193 -14.49 -27.04 4.35
C ASN A 193 -13.58 -26.33 5.37
N CYS A 194 -13.76 -25.01 5.53
CA CYS A 194 -13.17 -24.32 6.68
C CYS A 194 -13.87 -24.92 7.91
N PRO A 195 -13.15 -25.59 8.82
CA PRO A 195 -13.77 -26.04 10.04
C PRO A 195 -14.30 -24.81 10.77
N SER A 196 -15.61 -24.72 10.89
CA SER A 196 -16.31 -23.82 11.79
C SER A 196 -15.75 -24.07 13.18
N TYR A 197 -14.94 -23.13 13.65
CA TYR A 197 -14.46 -23.12 15.03
C TYR A 197 -15.65 -22.75 15.92
N GLU A 198 -16.37 -23.76 16.41
CA GLU A 198 -17.06 -23.66 17.69
C GLU A 198 -16.01 -23.73 18.80
N GLN A 199 -15.81 -22.56 19.42
CA GLN A 199 -15.23 -22.24 20.72
C GLN A 199 -13.72 -22.45 20.94
#